data_AF-A0A6I1IHU4-F1
#
_entry.id   AF-A0A6I1IHU4-F1
#
_cell.length_a   1.000
_cell.length_b   1.000
_cell.length_c   1.000
_cell.angle_alpha   90.00
_cell.angle_beta   90.00
_cell.angle_gamma   90.00
#
_symmetry.space_group_name_H-M   'P 1'
#
loop_
_entity.id
_entity.type
_entity.pdbx_description
1 polymer ?
#
loop_
_entity_poly.entity_id
_entity_poly.type
_entity_poly.pdbx_seq_one_letter_code
_entity_poly.pdbx_strand_id
1 'polypeptide(L)'
;MTLRPALLSLFLFATVGTAFAQQQTACPYVAWKSGFKGDARAQATCLLRPVKLYARLGETAPLPEFLAAHIGQRTDIAPARLRAWLAQQSVSEADVGGAVDAPLSRAVGRLAAPMARYFVIHDTSYPNFLLDAIPAHINDAGWDFNDFNIRNPALGGGPKGHVYVNRLGGSLQVRDFGTPGYASKLEKDKPSLTGLFLHVELVQPRNSVPGGGKGNDGLAPDPGFTPAQYERLALLYIAASVRRGTWLIPAFHAVLDTGFANGHDDPQNFSLSEWSAALFRLHAALRQADTGQ
;
A
#
# COMPACT_ATOMS: atom_id res chain seq x y z
N MET A 1 -25.50 -47.71 -62.49
CA MET A 1 -24.73 -46.76 -61.67
C MET A 1 -25.68 -45.76 -61.05
N THR A 2 -26.00 -45.92 -59.77
CA THR A 2 -26.74 -44.94 -58.97
C THR A 2 -26.32 -45.12 -57.51
N LEU A 3 -25.35 -44.33 -57.05
CA LEU A 3 -24.96 -44.25 -55.65
C LEU A 3 -25.93 -43.32 -54.90
N ARG A 4 -26.46 -43.79 -53.77
CA ARG A 4 -27.11 -42.96 -52.75
C ARG A 4 -26.05 -42.50 -51.73
N PRO A 5 -25.96 -41.22 -51.35
CA PRO A 5 -25.14 -40.80 -50.23
C PRO A 5 -25.94 -40.90 -48.92
N ALA A 6 -25.32 -41.48 -47.90
CA ALA A 6 -25.81 -41.46 -46.52
C ALA A 6 -25.47 -40.10 -45.89
N LEU A 7 -26.48 -39.39 -45.39
CA LEU A 7 -26.29 -38.22 -44.53
C LEU A 7 -25.94 -38.69 -43.11
N LEU A 8 -24.70 -38.41 -42.69
CA LEU A 8 -24.26 -38.52 -41.31
C LEU A 8 -24.38 -37.13 -40.66
N SER A 9 -25.44 -36.90 -39.89
CA SER A 9 -25.62 -35.66 -39.13
C SER A 9 -24.76 -35.69 -37.87
N LEU A 10 -23.66 -34.94 -37.88
CA LEU A 10 -22.79 -34.73 -36.72
C LEU A 10 -23.38 -33.61 -35.85
N PHE A 11 -24.02 -33.98 -34.74
CA PHE A 11 -24.43 -33.02 -33.71
C PHE A 11 -23.19 -32.58 -32.91
N LEU A 12 -22.65 -31.38 -33.22
CA LEU A 12 -21.74 -30.69 -32.32
C LEU A 12 -22.54 -30.13 -31.14
N PHE A 13 -22.46 -30.77 -29.98
CA PHE A 13 -22.81 -30.15 -28.71
C PHE A 13 -21.75 -29.10 -28.37
N ALA A 14 -22.05 -27.83 -28.63
CA ALA A 14 -21.30 -26.71 -28.08
C ALA A 14 -21.55 -26.66 -26.57
N THR A 15 -20.63 -27.22 -25.78
CA THR A 15 -20.59 -26.99 -24.34
C THR A 15 -20.22 -25.52 -24.12
N VAL A 16 -21.23 -24.67 -23.89
CA VAL A 16 -21.03 -23.32 -23.37
C VAL A 16 -20.53 -23.47 -21.95
N GLY A 17 -19.20 -23.57 -21.79
CA GLY A 17 -18.56 -23.48 -20.49
C GLY A 17 -18.79 -22.07 -19.96
N THR A 18 -19.71 -21.92 -19.01
CA THR A 18 -19.80 -20.71 -18.20
C THR A 18 -18.50 -20.60 -17.44
N ALA A 19 -17.60 -19.73 -17.90
CA ALA A 19 -16.45 -19.32 -17.11
C ALA A 19 -16.97 -18.60 -15.87
N PHE A 20 -17.13 -19.33 -14.77
CA PHE A 20 -17.35 -18.73 -13.47
C PHE A 20 -16.13 -17.85 -13.18
N ALA A 21 -16.33 -16.54 -13.10
CA ALA A 21 -15.31 -15.64 -12.59
C ALA A 21 -14.96 -16.11 -11.18
N GLN A 22 -13.78 -16.72 -11.02
CA GLN A 22 -13.34 -17.21 -9.72
C GLN A 22 -13.24 -16.03 -8.76
N GLN A 23 -14.15 -15.99 -7.80
CA GLN A 23 -14.17 -14.94 -6.78
C GLN A 23 -12.85 -15.02 -6.01
N GLN A 24 -12.06 -13.95 -6.07
CA GLN A 24 -10.75 -13.92 -5.43
C GLN A 24 -10.91 -14.08 -3.93
N THR A 25 -10.11 -14.98 -3.34
CA THR A 25 -10.16 -15.23 -1.91
C THR A 25 -9.54 -14.06 -1.15
N ALA A 26 -10.34 -13.40 -0.32
CA ALA A 26 -9.89 -12.36 0.60
C ALA A 26 -9.01 -12.95 1.72
N CYS A 27 -8.13 -12.12 2.29
CA CYS A 27 -7.40 -12.51 3.50
C CYS A 27 -8.39 -12.77 4.64
N PRO A 28 -8.33 -13.92 5.35
CA PRO A 28 -9.35 -14.26 6.34
C PRO A 28 -9.30 -13.29 7.53
N TYR A 29 -10.32 -12.45 7.64
CA TYR A 29 -10.48 -11.49 8.73
C TYR A 29 -11.10 -12.17 9.97
N VAL A 30 -10.58 -11.82 11.15
CA VAL A 30 -10.93 -12.39 12.46
C VAL A 30 -11.38 -11.25 13.37
N ALA A 31 -12.70 -11.00 13.39
CA ALA A 31 -13.31 -9.83 14.02
C ALA A 31 -13.00 -9.65 15.52
N TRP A 32 -12.89 -10.76 16.27
CA TRP A 32 -12.57 -10.71 17.70
C TRP A 32 -11.13 -10.27 17.96
N LYS A 33 -10.20 -10.56 17.05
CA LYS A 33 -8.79 -10.11 17.12
C LYS A 33 -8.59 -8.68 16.61
N SER A 34 -9.62 -8.07 16.02
CA SER A 34 -9.49 -6.87 15.18
C SER A 34 -8.30 -7.02 14.23
N GLY A 35 -8.31 -8.07 13.41
CA GLY A 35 -7.18 -8.40 12.54
C GLY A 35 -7.37 -9.64 11.70
N PHE A 36 -6.31 -10.08 11.02
CA PHE A 36 -6.37 -11.21 10.10
C PHE A 36 -5.90 -12.53 10.74
N LYS A 37 -6.23 -13.66 10.10
CA LYS A 37 -5.84 -15.00 10.57
C LYS A 37 -4.32 -15.20 10.43
N GLY A 38 -3.74 -15.90 11.41
CA GLY A 38 -2.31 -16.20 11.46
C GLY A 38 -1.50 -15.24 12.33
N ASP A 39 -0.20 -15.49 12.41
CA ASP A 39 0.76 -14.56 13.02
C ASP A 39 1.02 -13.35 12.11
N ALA A 40 1.82 -12.38 12.56
CA ALA A 40 2.08 -11.15 11.82
C ALA A 40 2.68 -11.40 10.43
N ARG A 41 3.57 -12.38 10.29
CA ARG A 41 4.19 -12.75 9.01
C ARG A 41 3.20 -13.39 8.05
N ALA A 42 2.37 -14.31 8.54
CA ALA A 42 1.31 -14.94 7.74
C ALA A 42 0.29 -13.91 7.27
N GLN A 43 -0.06 -12.94 8.13
CA GLN A 43 -0.93 -11.82 7.76
C GLN A 43 -0.30 -10.97 6.65
N ALA A 44 0.95 -10.53 6.81
CA ALA A 44 1.64 -9.74 5.78
C ALA A 44 1.80 -10.51 4.45
N THR A 45 2.09 -11.81 4.49
CA THR A 45 2.19 -12.66 3.29
C THR A 45 0.89 -12.65 2.49
N CYS A 46 -0.26 -12.66 3.18
CA CYS A 46 -1.55 -12.53 2.51
C CYS A 46 -1.83 -11.10 2.02
N LEU A 47 -1.52 -10.11 2.87
CA LEU A 47 -1.87 -8.70 2.64
C LEU A 47 -0.98 -7.98 1.62
N LEU A 48 0.17 -8.56 1.25
CA LEU A 48 1.11 -8.03 0.26
C LEU A 48 1.07 -8.79 -1.09
N ARG A 49 -0.06 -9.42 -1.41
CA ARG A 49 -0.24 -10.06 -2.72
C ARG A 49 -0.14 -9.02 -3.84
N PRO A 50 0.61 -9.30 -4.94
CA PRO A 50 0.78 -8.36 -6.03
C PRO A 50 -0.56 -7.86 -6.57
N VAL A 51 -0.69 -6.56 -6.79
CA VAL A 51 -1.91 -5.96 -7.32
C VAL A 51 -1.80 -5.81 -8.83
N LYS A 52 -2.85 -6.20 -9.55
CA LYS A 52 -3.01 -6.12 -10.99
C LYS A 52 -4.27 -5.34 -11.32
N LEU A 53 -4.37 -4.92 -12.58
CA LEU A 53 -5.52 -4.26 -13.20
C LEU A 53 -6.88 -4.72 -12.63
N TYR A 54 -7.72 -3.76 -12.25
CA TYR A 54 -9.10 -3.99 -11.77
C TYR A 54 -9.18 -4.86 -10.52
N ALA A 55 -8.35 -4.50 -9.52
CA ALA A 55 -8.30 -5.10 -8.19
C ALA A 55 -8.03 -6.61 -8.25
N ARG A 56 -7.35 -7.08 -9.30
CA ARG A 56 -6.96 -8.47 -9.44
C ARG A 56 -5.71 -8.74 -8.64
N LEU A 57 -5.74 -9.73 -7.78
CA LEU A 57 -4.60 -10.11 -6.96
C LEU A 57 -3.82 -11.25 -7.60
N GLY A 58 -2.50 -11.10 -7.61
CA GLY A 58 -1.55 -12.17 -7.88
C GLY A 58 -1.55 -13.25 -6.80
N GLU A 59 -0.75 -14.29 -7.04
CA GLU A 59 -0.50 -15.32 -6.04
C GLU A 59 0.30 -14.77 -4.86
N THR A 60 0.15 -15.39 -3.69
CA THR A 60 1.04 -15.11 -2.56
C THR A 60 2.46 -15.56 -2.88
N ALA A 61 3.44 -14.74 -2.55
CA ALA A 61 4.86 -15.08 -2.63
C ALA A 61 5.51 -15.01 -1.25
N PRO A 62 6.63 -15.71 -1.03
CA PRO A 62 7.44 -15.51 0.17
C PRO A 62 7.79 -14.03 0.36
N LEU A 63 7.73 -13.55 1.60
CA LEU A 63 8.20 -12.21 1.93
C LEU A 63 9.71 -12.10 1.69
N PRO A 64 10.20 -10.99 1.13
CA PRO A 64 11.63 -10.66 1.10
C PRO A 64 12.27 -10.72 2.49
N GLU A 65 13.57 -10.98 2.54
CA GLU A 65 14.31 -11.34 3.77
C GLU A 65 14.08 -10.36 4.93
N PHE A 66 14.20 -9.05 4.70
CA PHE A 66 14.02 -8.06 5.76
C PHE A 66 12.62 -8.17 6.37
N LEU A 67 11.59 -8.17 5.53
CA LEU A 67 10.19 -8.25 5.97
C LEU A 67 9.92 -9.59 6.69
N ALA A 68 10.44 -10.70 6.14
CA ALA A 68 10.28 -12.03 6.73
C ALA A 68 10.90 -12.15 8.14
N ALA A 69 12.03 -11.46 8.37
CA ALA A 69 12.75 -11.50 9.64
C ALA A 69 12.17 -10.55 10.71
N HIS A 70 11.59 -9.41 10.30
CA HIS A 70 11.27 -8.32 11.23
C HIS A 70 9.78 -8.21 11.57
N ILE A 71 8.86 -8.48 10.66
CA ILE A 71 7.42 -8.21 10.86
C ILE A 71 6.89 -8.87 12.15
N GLY A 72 6.25 -8.06 13.00
CA GLY A 72 5.71 -8.48 14.30
C GLY A 72 6.73 -8.64 15.42
N GLN A 73 8.03 -8.56 15.14
CA GLN A 73 9.08 -8.57 16.17
C GLN A 73 9.17 -7.22 16.87
N ARG A 74 9.80 -7.18 18.05
CA ARG A 74 10.14 -5.91 18.70
C ARG A 74 11.15 -5.15 17.84
N THR A 75 10.99 -3.83 17.77
CA THR A 75 12.01 -2.99 17.16
C THR A 75 13.21 -2.89 18.11
N ASP A 76 14.41 -2.90 17.55
CA ASP A 76 15.67 -2.66 18.25
C ASP A 76 16.14 -1.20 18.15
N ILE A 77 15.40 -0.36 17.43
CA ILE A 77 15.67 1.07 17.28
C ILE A 77 14.97 1.85 18.40
N ALA A 78 15.74 2.58 19.20
CA ALA A 78 15.20 3.50 20.20
C ALA A 78 14.62 4.78 19.52
N PRO A 79 13.50 5.35 20.01
CA PRO A 79 12.95 6.59 19.47
C PRO A 79 13.97 7.75 19.43
N ALA A 80 14.77 7.91 20.48
CA ALA A 80 15.83 8.92 20.54
C ALA A 80 16.86 8.77 19.42
N ARG A 81 17.18 7.53 19.04
CA ARG A 81 18.13 7.24 17.94
C ARG A 81 17.54 7.63 16.59
N LEU A 82 16.28 7.27 16.35
CA LEU A 82 15.58 7.67 15.12
C LEU A 82 15.49 9.20 15.03
N ARG A 83 15.11 9.88 16.12
CA ARG A 83 15.06 11.35 16.19
C ARG A 83 16.41 11.99 15.85
N ALA A 84 17.50 11.49 16.42
CA ALA A 84 18.84 11.99 16.13
C ALA A 84 19.22 11.79 14.65
N TRP A 85 18.89 10.62 14.08
CA TRP A 85 19.13 10.36 12.66
C TRP A 85 18.30 11.29 11.77
N LEU A 86 17.01 11.50 12.07
CA LEU A 86 16.15 12.43 11.33
C LEU A 86 16.73 13.85 11.33
N ALA A 87 17.17 14.33 12.49
CA ALA A 87 17.83 15.64 12.61
C ALA A 87 19.12 15.73 11.78
N GLN A 88 19.94 14.68 11.76
CA GLN A 88 21.14 14.62 10.92
C GLN A 88 20.82 14.64 9.42
N GLN A 89 19.68 14.09 9.02
CA GLN A 89 19.21 14.10 7.63
C GLN A 89 18.38 15.35 7.28
N SER A 90 18.23 16.31 8.20
CA SER A 90 17.34 17.46 8.04
C SER A 90 15.90 17.08 7.69
N VAL A 91 15.41 15.96 8.24
CA VAL A 91 14.03 15.50 8.06
C VAL A 91 13.24 15.84 9.31
N SER A 92 12.10 16.53 9.16
CA SER A 92 11.21 16.83 10.28
C SER A 92 10.50 15.56 10.76
N GLU A 93 10.23 15.45 12.07
CA GLU A 93 9.36 14.38 12.58
C GLU A 93 7.95 14.46 11.96
N ALA A 94 7.50 15.66 11.57
CA ALA A 94 6.26 15.82 10.83
C ALA A 94 6.30 15.10 9.47
N ASP A 95 7.44 15.12 8.77
CA ASP A 95 7.59 14.45 7.48
C ASP A 95 7.54 12.92 7.59
N VAL A 96 7.61 12.38 8.81
CA VAL A 96 7.51 10.94 9.09
C VAL A 96 6.26 10.57 9.89
N GLY A 97 5.22 11.40 9.82
CA GLY A 97 3.91 11.14 10.40
C GLY A 97 3.78 11.53 11.87
N GLY A 98 4.69 12.36 12.38
CA GLY A 98 4.63 12.93 13.72
C GLY A 98 5.75 12.46 14.64
N ALA A 99 5.67 12.87 15.90
CA ALA A 99 6.73 12.64 16.88
C ALA A 99 7.03 11.12 17.07
N VAL A 100 8.31 10.74 17.03
CA VAL A 100 8.76 9.33 16.98
C VAL A 100 8.59 8.56 18.29
N ASP A 101 8.27 9.25 19.39
CA ASP A 101 7.91 8.69 20.70
C ASP A 101 6.44 8.92 21.07
N ALA A 102 5.66 9.61 20.23
CA ALA A 102 4.23 9.74 20.44
C ALA A 102 3.51 8.42 20.15
N PRO A 103 2.43 8.09 20.87
CA PRO A 103 1.65 6.89 20.59
C PRO A 103 1.07 6.94 19.17
N LEU A 104 0.91 5.77 18.55
CA LEU A 104 0.10 5.65 17.34
C LEU A 104 -1.39 5.76 17.68
N SER A 105 -2.20 5.99 16.65
CA SER A 105 -3.65 5.98 16.72
C SER A 105 -4.17 4.66 17.26
N ARG A 106 -5.40 4.69 17.76
CA ARG A 106 -6.10 3.51 18.25
C ARG A 106 -7.36 3.31 17.42
N ALA A 107 -7.73 2.05 17.26
CA ALA A 107 -9.07 1.67 16.80
C ALA A 107 -10.15 2.36 17.66
N VAL A 108 -11.37 2.42 17.16
CA VAL A 108 -12.48 3.09 17.87
C VAL A 108 -13.59 2.09 18.25
N GLY A 109 -14.52 2.52 19.12
CA GLY A 109 -15.72 1.75 19.45
C GLY A 109 -15.51 0.61 20.45
N ARG A 110 -14.39 0.57 21.18
CA ARG A 110 -14.15 -0.35 22.32
C ARG A 110 -13.43 0.38 23.46
N LEU A 111 -13.72 0.01 24.71
CA LEU A 111 -13.08 0.59 25.90
C LEU A 111 -11.55 0.40 25.89
N ALA A 112 -11.09 -0.79 25.51
CA ALA A 112 -9.68 -1.13 25.34
C ALA A 112 -9.38 -1.33 23.84
N ALA A 113 -9.44 -0.25 23.07
CA ALA A 113 -9.22 -0.35 21.64
C ALA A 113 -7.72 -0.54 21.29
N PRO A 114 -7.39 -1.47 20.37
CA PRO A 114 -6.01 -1.73 19.99
C PRO A 114 -5.38 -0.52 19.30
N MET A 115 -4.10 -0.27 19.59
CA MET A 115 -3.26 0.67 18.84
C MET A 115 -3.01 0.17 17.41
N ALA A 116 -2.83 1.08 16.46
CA ALA A 116 -2.61 0.81 15.04
C ALA A 116 -1.53 -0.26 14.82
N ARG A 117 -1.89 -1.30 14.04
CA ARG A 117 -1.11 -2.53 13.82
C ARG A 117 -0.66 -2.70 12.38
N TYR A 118 -1.35 -2.05 11.45
CA TYR A 118 -1.13 -2.23 10.03
C TYR A 118 -0.58 -0.96 9.41
N PHE A 119 0.28 -1.13 8.41
CA PHE A 119 0.83 -0.06 7.61
C PHE A 119 0.38 -0.27 6.16
N VAL A 120 -0.60 0.50 5.73
CA VAL A 120 -1.26 0.33 4.44
C VAL A 120 -0.60 1.22 3.41
N ILE A 121 -0.14 0.60 2.34
CA ILE A 121 0.51 1.25 1.22
C ILE A 121 -0.55 1.46 0.15
N HIS A 122 -0.70 2.71 -0.25
CA HIS A 122 -1.59 3.19 -1.31
C HIS A 122 -0.75 3.79 -2.42
N ASP A 123 -1.37 3.95 -3.58
CA ASP A 123 -0.96 4.98 -4.52
C ASP A 123 -2.11 5.93 -4.83
N THR A 124 -1.79 7.17 -5.17
CA THR A 124 -2.79 8.22 -5.31
C THR A 124 -3.74 8.00 -6.49
N SER A 125 -3.36 7.13 -7.43
CA SER A 125 -4.01 6.94 -8.73
C SER A 125 -4.32 8.27 -9.46
N TYR A 126 -3.49 9.27 -9.21
CA TYR A 126 -3.69 10.65 -9.63
C TYR A 126 -2.35 11.37 -9.82
N PRO A 127 -2.21 12.24 -10.85
CA PRO A 127 -3.22 12.59 -11.87
C PRO A 127 -3.54 11.45 -12.85
N ASN A 128 -4.77 11.44 -13.37
CA ASN A 128 -5.17 10.53 -14.43
C ASN A 128 -5.06 11.24 -15.80
N PHE A 129 -4.17 10.74 -16.65
CA PHE A 129 -3.92 11.25 -18.01
C PHE A 129 -4.85 10.63 -19.06
N LEU A 130 -5.85 9.84 -18.65
CA LEU A 130 -6.77 9.17 -19.56
C LEU A 130 -6.00 8.37 -20.62
N LEU A 131 -6.16 8.70 -21.89
CA LEU A 131 -5.45 8.08 -23.01
C LEU A 131 -4.21 8.86 -23.44
N ASP A 132 -3.94 10.02 -22.85
CA ASP A 132 -2.77 10.84 -23.15
C ASP A 132 -1.51 10.24 -22.52
N ALA A 133 -0.35 10.53 -23.11
CA ALA A 133 0.92 10.05 -22.56
C ALA A 133 1.17 10.68 -21.18
N ILE A 134 1.57 9.84 -20.21
CA ILE A 134 2.14 10.32 -18.95
C ILE A 134 3.44 11.08 -19.28
N PRO A 135 3.62 12.32 -18.78
CA PRO A 135 4.80 13.11 -19.10
C PRO A 135 6.10 12.42 -18.69
N ALA A 136 7.11 12.44 -19.55
CA ALA A 136 8.40 11.79 -19.27
C ALA A 136 9.11 12.36 -18.02
N HIS A 137 8.80 13.61 -17.64
CA HIS A 137 9.41 14.33 -16.53
C HIS A 137 8.69 14.12 -15.18
N ILE A 138 7.80 13.12 -15.05
CA ILE A 138 7.08 12.87 -13.78
C ILE A 138 7.99 12.60 -12.57
N ASN A 139 9.26 12.23 -12.82
CA ASN A 139 10.24 11.96 -11.79
C ASN A 139 11.17 13.16 -11.52
N ASP A 140 10.85 14.35 -12.05
CA ASP A 140 11.68 15.55 -11.93
C ASP A 140 11.01 16.64 -11.08
N ALA A 141 11.80 17.56 -10.54
CA ALA A 141 11.31 18.70 -9.75
C ALA A 141 10.42 19.67 -10.56
N GLY A 142 10.52 19.64 -11.89
CA GLY A 142 9.69 20.46 -12.77
C GLY A 142 8.24 19.97 -12.93
N TRP A 143 7.89 18.79 -12.42
CA TRP A 143 6.52 18.29 -12.44
C TRP A 143 5.75 18.77 -11.20
N ASP A 144 4.69 19.55 -11.38
CA ASP A 144 3.90 20.16 -10.28
C ASP A 144 3.51 19.20 -9.16
N PHE A 145 3.25 17.93 -9.47
CA PHE A 145 2.86 16.90 -8.50
C PHE A 145 4.00 16.44 -7.60
N ASN A 146 5.24 16.87 -7.88
CA ASN A 146 6.39 16.74 -7.00
C ASN A 146 6.57 17.94 -6.06
N ASP A 147 5.77 19.00 -6.19
CA ASP A 147 5.78 20.13 -5.25
C ASP A 147 4.47 20.19 -4.46
N PHE A 148 4.52 19.81 -3.19
CA PHE A 148 3.36 19.85 -2.31
C PHE A 148 2.92 21.26 -1.90
N ASN A 149 3.71 22.30 -2.19
CA ASN A 149 3.26 23.69 -2.06
C ASN A 149 2.32 24.07 -3.22
N ILE A 150 2.49 23.46 -4.39
CA ILE A 150 1.65 23.68 -5.58
C ILE A 150 0.47 22.71 -5.57
N ARG A 151 0.75 21.41 -5.36
CA ARG A 151 -0.23 20.32 -5.40
C ARG A 151 -0.37 19.69 -4.03
N ASN A 152 -0.97 20.42 -3.10
CA ASN A 152 -1.20 19.92 -1.75
C ASN A 152 -2.39 18.92 -1.70
N PRO A 153 -2.17 17.62 -1.44
CA PRO A 153 -3.25 16.63 -1.38
C PRO A 153 -4.21 16.85 -0.19
N ALA A 154 -3.84 17.64 0.82
CA ALA A 154 -4.71 17.93 1.96
C ALA A 154 -5.89 18.85 1.62
N LEU A 155 -5.77 19.68 0.57
CA LEU A 155 -6.74 20.73 0.25
C LEU A 155 -7.87 20.27 -0.69
N GLY A 156 -7.74 19.12 -1.35
CA GLY A 156 -8.59 18.67 -2.47
C GLY A 156 -9.78 17.77 -2.12
N GLY A 157 -10.39 17.90 -0.93
CA GLY A 157 -11.51 17.03 -0.49
C GLY A 157 -11.24 16.22 0.79
N GLY A 158 -10.15 16.53 1.47
CA GLY A 158 -9.75 15.92 2.74
C GLY A 158 -8.75 14.76 2.55
N PRO A 159 -7.74 14.64 3.42
CA PRO A 159 -6.73 13.61 3.28
C PRO A 159 -7.26 12.22 3.58
N LYS A 160 -7.14 11.30 2.62
CA LYS A 160 -7.43 9.88 2.79
C LYS A 160 -6.34 9.20 3.61
N GLY A 161 -5.07 9.47 3.28
CA GLY A 161 -3.91 8.98 4.01
C GLY A 161 -3.53 9.77 5.27
N HIS A 162 -2.47 9.31 5.94
CA HIS A 162 -1.76 10.04 7.00
C HIS A 162 -0.61 10.87 6.43
N VAL A 163 0.16 10.26 5.52
CA VAL A 163 1.32 10.88 4.88
C VAL A 163 1.27 10.59 3.38
N TYR A 164 1.55 11.61 2.59
CA TYR A 164 1.73 11.52 1.14
C TYR A 164 3.21 11.60 0.80
N VAL A 165 3.65 10.86 -0.22
CA VAL A 165 5.04 10.82 -0.70
C VAL A 165 5.06 11.09 -2.19
N ASN A 166 5.75 12.15 -2.61
CA ASN A 166 5.90 12.49 -4.01
C ASN A 166 6.94 11.59 -4.71
N ARG A 167 7.14 11.74 -6.03
CA ARG A 167 8.06 10.88 -6.79
C ARG A 167 9.54 11.15 -6.50
N LEU A 168 9.84 12.25 -5.82
CA LEU A 168 11.18 12.63 -5.36
C LEU A 168 11.49 12.19 -3.92
N GLY A 169 10.56 11.47 -3.25
CA GLY A 169 10.73 11.07 -1.86
C GLY A 169 10.51 12.19 -0.84
N GLY A 170 10.04 13.37 -1.27
CA GLY A 170 9.47 14.38 -0.39
C GLY A 170 8.14 13.91 0.17
N SER A 171 7.83 14.26 1.42
CA SER A 171 6.62 13.80 2.09
C SER A 171 5.87 14.94 2.75
N LEU A 172 4.55 14.81 2.82
CA LEU A 172 3.66 15.74 3.50
C LEU A 172 2.78 14.96 4.48
N GLN A 173 2.92 15.25 5.76
CA GLN A 173 1.94 14.83 6.75
C GLN A 173 0.68 15.66 6.61
N VAL A 174 -0.42 14.95 6.43
CA VAL A 174 -1.76 15.52 6.38
C VAL A 174 -2.61 15.09 7.58
N ARG A 175 -2.19 14.02 8.26
CA ARG A 175 -2.72 13.55 9.54
C ARG A 175 -1.60 12.81 10.30
N ASP A 176 -1.42 13.14 11.58
CA ASP A 176 -0.48 12.42 12.46
C ASP A 176 -0.84 10.95 12.56
N PHE A 177 0.14 10.04 12.58
CA PHE A 177 -0.13 8.61 12.81
C PHE A 177 -0.81 8.32 14.15
N GLY A 178 -0.79 9.26 15.10
CA GLY A 178 -1.50 9.28 16.38
C GLY A 178 -2.99 9.62 16.26
N THR A 179 -3.41 10.23 15.16
CA THR A 179 -4.79 10.64 14.91
C THR A 179 -5.52 9.57 14.11
N PRO A 180 -6.64 9.01 14.60
CA PRO A 180 -7.36 7.97 13.88
C PRO A 180 -7.94 8.49 12.56
N GLY A 181 -7.92 7.63 11.55
CA GLY A 181 -8.52 7.83 10.24
C GLY A 181 -8.86 6.49 9.59
N TYR A 182 -9.55 6.52 8.47
CA TYR A 182 -9.83 5.35 7.64
C TYR A 182 -9.60 5.70 6.16
N ALA A 183 -9.16 4.72 5.38
CA ALA A 183 -9.05 4.89 3.92
C ALA A 183 -9.19 3.57 3.14
N SER A 184 -9.93 2.60 3.68
CA SER A 184 -10.31 1.37 2.96
C SER A 184 -11.83 1.14 3.01
N LYS A 185 -12.35 0.34 2.08
CA LYS A 185 -13.74 -0.13 2.13
C LYS A 185 -13.97 -1.06 3.32
N LEU A 186 -12.96 -1.82 3.72
CA LEU A 186 -13.01 -2.64 4.94
C LEU A 186 -13.33 -1.80 6.19
N GLU A 187 -12.66 -0.67 6.36
CA GLU A 187 -12.90 0.22 7.49
C GLU A 187 -14.22 0.99 7.35
N LYS A 188 -14.63 1.32 6.13
CA LYS A 188 -15.94 1.91 5.88
C LYS A 188 -17.08 0.97 6.27
N ASP A 189 -16.95 -0.32 5.95
CA ASP A 189 -17.88 -1.39 6.34
C ASP A 189 -17.81 -1.69 7.85
N LYS A 190 -16.62 -1.55 8.45
CA LYS A 190 -16.39 -1.81 9.87
C LYS A 190 -15.78 -0.58 10.56
N PRO A 191 -16.58 0.48 10.86
CA PRO A 191 -16.06 1.73 11.41
C PRO A 191 -15.26 1.58 12.71
N SER A 192 -15.51 0.52 13.49
CA SER A 192 -14.71 0.16 14.67
C SER A 192 -13.21 -0.10 14.39
N LEU A 193 -12.82 -0.22 13.12
CA LEU A 193 -11.42 -0.38 12.70
C LEU A 193 -10.71 0.94 12.39
N THR A 194 -11.42 2.06 12.34
CA THR A 194 -10.82 3.40 12.13
C THR A 194 -9.70 3.64 13.13
N GLY A 195 -8.49 3.95 12.67
CA GLY A 195 -7.29 4.11 13.52
C GLY A 195 -6.54 2.82 13.84
N LEU A 196 -6.93 1.68 13.27
CA LEU A 196 -6.16 0.43 13.32
C LEU A 196 -5.09 0.34 12.22
N PHE A 197 -5.30 1.08 11.13
CA PHE A 197 -4.51 1.08 9.91
C PHE A 197 -3.87 2.46 9.71
N LEU A 198 -2.56 2.50 9.48
CA LEU A 198 -1.83 3.70 9.10
C LEU A 198 -1.70 3.72 7.57
N HIS A 199 -2.36 4.67 6.93
CA HIS A 199 -2.40 4.80 5.46
C HIS A 199 -1.31 5.74 4.96
N VAL A 200 -0.49 5.30 4.01
CA VAL A 200 0.53 6.11 3.32
C VAL A 200 0.27 6.08 1.83
N GLU A 201 0.30 7.25 1.21
CA GLU A 201 -0.11 7.49 -0.18
C GLU A 201 1.11 7.85 -1.02
N LEU A 202 1.43 7.05 -2.03
CA LEU A 202 2.53 7.31 -2.96
C LEU A 202 1.99 7.98 -4.23
N VAL A 203 2.52 9.14 -4.60
CA VAL A 203 2.10 9.84 -5.83
C VAL A 203 2.39 8.98 -7.05
N GLN A 204 1.33 8.61 -7.76
CA GLN A 204 1.37 7.75 -8.93
C GLN A 204 0.38 8.26 -9.98
N PRO A 205 0.84 8.81 -11.11
CA PRO A 205 -0.05 9.13 -12.21
C PRO A 205 -0.58 7.84 -12.85
N ARG A 206 -1.77 7.92 -13.45
CA ARG A 206 -2.42 6.77 -14.09
C ARG A 206 -2.89 7.10 -15.50
N ASN A 207 -3.07 6.06 -16.30
CA ASN A 207 -3.80 6.08 -17.55
C ASN A 207 -5.09 5.27 -17.45
N SER A 208 -6.02 5.57 -18.35
CA SER A 208 -7.18 4.73 -18.63
C SER A 208 -6.78 3.53 -19.47
N VAL A 209 -7.33 2.37 -19.13
CA VAL A 209 -7.33 1.19 -19.99
C VAL A 209 -8.25 1.47 -21.20
N PRO A 210 -7.77 1.30 -22.45
CA PRO A 210 -8.63 1.37 -23.62
C PRO A 210 -9.77 0.34 -23.54
N GLY A 211 -11.01 0.80 -23.77
CA GLY A 211 -12.20 -0.05 -23.63
C GLY A 211 -12.66 -0.31 -22.19
N GLY A 212 -11.97 0.24 -21.19
CA GLY A 212 -12.46 0.32 -19.81
C GLY A 212 -13.60 1.33 -19.64
N GLY A 213 -14.15 1.40 -18.42
CA GLY A 213 -15.16 2.41 -18.06
C GLY A 213 -14.63 3.84 -18.23
N LYS A 214 -15.53 4.81 -18.49
CA LYS A 214 -15.17 6.22 -18.68
C LYS A 214 -14.37 6.74 -17.48
N GLY A 215 -13.18 7.29 -17.73
CA GLY A 215 -12.35 7.92 -16.70
C GLY A 215 -11.65 6.95 -15.74
N ASN A 216 -11.52 5.67 -16.10
CA ASN A 216 -10.80 4.69 -15.28
C ASN A 216 -9.30 5.04 -15.15
N ASP A 217 -8.68 4.59 -14.08
CA ASP A 217 -7.29 4.84 -13.65
C ASP A 217 -6.46 3.54 -13.63
N GLY A 218 -6.87 2.56 -14.44
CA GLY A 218 -6.41 1.19 -14.32
C GLY A 218 -4.96 0.93 -14.72
N LEU A 219 -4.25 1.86 -15.36
CA LEU A 219 -2.87 1.65 -15.82
C LEU A 219 -1.88 2.53 -15.05
N ALA A 220 -1.01 1.92 -14.25
CA ALA A 220 0.14 2.60 -13.65
C ALA A 220 1.39 2.52 -14.56
N PRO A 221 2.31 3.50 -14.46
CA PRO A 221 3.68 3.41 -14.97
C PRO A 221 4.40 2.11 -14.60
N ASP A 222 5.34 1.71 -15.45
CA ASP A 222 6.28 0.61 -15.18
C ASP A 222 7.72 1.10 -15.44
N PRO A 223 8.60 1.18 -14.43
CA PRO A 223 8.34 0.84 -13.02
C PRO A 223 7.29 1.75 -12.38
N GLY A 224 6.54 1.20 -11.42
CA GLY A 224 5.51 1.93 -10.68
C GLY A 224 6.10 3.10 -9.90
N PHE A 225 6.96 2.80 -8.93
CA PHE A 225 7.48 3.77 -7.96
C PHE A 225 8.97 4.02 -8.15
N THR A 226 9.42 5.20 -7.73
CA THR A 226 10.85 5.56 -7.79
C THR A 226 11.63 5.00 -6.60
N PRO A 227 12.97 4.87 -6.70
CA PRO A 227 13.82 4.55 -5.56
C PRO A 227 13.59 5.50 -4.37
N ALA A 228 13.44 6.81 -4.62
CA ALA A 228 13.21 7.81 -3.59
C ALA A 228 11.87 7.60 -2.85
N GLN A 229 10.83 7.14 -3.55
CA GLN A 229 9.56 6.76 -2.91
C GLN A 229 9.74 5.56 -1.98
N TYR A 230 10.46 4.52 -2.40
CA TYR A 230 10.72 3.37 -1.53
C TYR A 230 11.55 3.74 -0.30
N GLU A 231 12.53 4.63 -0.44
CA GLU A 231 13.35 5.11 0.68
C GLU A 231 12.54 5.90 1.70
N ARG A 232 11.70 6.84 1.23
CA ARG A 232 10.79 7.57 2.12
C ARG A 232 9.74 6.65 2.76
N LEU A 233 9.21 5.68 2.01
CA LEU A 233 8.25 4.70 2.53
C LEU A 233 8.90 3.82 3.62
N ALA A 234 10.15 3.40 3.41
CA ALA A 234 10.93 2.68 4.42
C ALA A 234 11.09 3.50 5.70
N LEU A 235 11.39 4.79 5.59
CA LEU A 235 11.49 5.69 6.73
C LEU A 235 10.17 5.83 7.49
N LEU A 236 9.05 6.00 6.77
CA LEU A 236 7.72 6.06 7.36
C LEU A 236 7.34 4.78 8.10
N TYR A 237 7.63 3.62 7.51
CA TYR A 237 7.36 2.31 8.11
C TYR A 237 8.20 2.06 9.36
N ILE A 238 9.48 2.44 9.35
CA ILE A 238 10.36 2.37 10.52
C ILE A 238 9.86 3.32 11.61
N ALA A 239 9.54 4.58 11.29
CA ALA A 239 9.05 5.55 12.27
C ALA A 239 7.76 5.07 12.96
N ALA A 240 6.80 4.57 12.19
CA ALA A 240 5.58 4.01 12.73
C ALA A 240 5.84 2.75 13.59
N SER A 241 6.76 1.87 13.16
CA SER A 241 7.14 0.66 13.90
C SER A 241 7.87 0.99 15.22
N VAL A 242 8.73 2.01 15.22
CA VAL A 242 9.42 2.51 16.42
C VAL A 242 8.42 3.08 17.43
N ARG A 243 7.49 3.92 16.99
CA ARG A 243 6.39 4.44 17.83
C ARG A 243 5.56 3.32 18.44
N ARG A 244 5.39 2.21 17.70
CA ARG A 244 4.68 1.02 18.18
C ARG A 244 5.52 0.16 19.14
N GLY A 245 6.85 0.19 19.00
CA GLY A 245 7.78 -0.74 19.66
C GLY A 245 7.83 -2.14 19.03
N THR A 246 7.10 -2.37 17.95
CA THR A 246 7.10 -3.61 17.17
C THR A 246 6.92 -3.29 15.69
N TRP A 247 7.58 -4.03 14.82
CA TRP A 247 7.42 -3.94 13.37
C TRP A 247 5.96 -4.17 12.95
N LEU A 248 5.37 -3.17 12.30
CA LEU A 248 3.96 -3.21 11.87
C LEU A 248 3.72 -4.26 10.78
N ILE A 249 2.47 -4.63 10.56
CA ILE A 249 2.07 -5.55 9.49
C ILE A 249 1.77 -4.73 8.22
N PRO A 250 2.64 -4.76 7.19
CA PRO A 250 2.36 -4.04 5.95
C PRO A 250 1.21 -4.69 5.17
N ALA A 251 0.47 -3.87 4.43
CA ALA A 251 -0.65 -4.31 3.60
C ALA A 251 -0.78 -3.43 2.35
N PHE A 252 -1.25 -4.01 1.25
CA PHE A 252 -1.71 -3.27 0.09
C PHE A 252 -3.20 -2.96 0.22
N HIS A 253 -3.59 -1.76 -0.20
CA HIS A 253 -4.97 -1.30 -0.12
C HIS A 253 -5.94 -2.22 -0.90
N ALA A 254 -5.63 -2.56 -2.14
CA ALA A 254 -6.46 -3.46 -2.95
C ALA A 254 -6.75 -4.82 -2.26
N VAL A 255 -5.80 -5.32 -1.47
CA VAL A 255 -5.97 -6.59 -0.75
C VAL A 255 -6.94 -6.45 0.42
N LEU A 256 -6.92 -5.31 1.13
CA LEU A 256 -7.91 -5.01 2.18
C LEU A 256 -9.33 -4.88 1.61
N ASP A 257 -9.43 -4.36 0.40
CA ASP A 257 -10.69 -4.13 -0.32
C ASP A 257 -11.22 -5.38 -1.06
N THR A 258 -10.53 -6.53 -0.96
CA THR A 258 -10.97 -7.75 -1.64
C THR A 258 -12.32 -8.23 -1.12
N GLY A 259 -13.26 -8.46 -2.04
CA GLY A 259 -14.63 -8.87 -1.75
C GLY A 259 -15.62 -7.71 -1.62
N PHE A 260 -15.16 -6.46 -1.68
CA PHE A 260 -16.04 -5.29 -1.79
C PHE A 260 -16.24 -4.90 -3.25
N ALA A 261 -17.45 -4.43 -3.58
CA ALA A 261 -17.75 -3.91 -4.91
C ALA A 261 -16.89 -2.67 -5.22
N ASN A 262 -16.50 -2.52 -6.49
CA ASN A 262 -15.64 -1.43 -6.97
C ASN A 262 -14.32 -1.32 -6.18
N GLY A 263 -13.69 -2.46 -5.87
CA GLY A 263 -12.38 -2.51 -5.21
C GLY A 263 -11.35 -1.64 -5.93
N HIS A 264 -10.48 -0.98 -5.15
CA HIS A 264 -9.36 -0.25 -5.74
C HIS A 264 -8.25 -1.21 -6.15
N ASP A 265 -7.36 -0.76 -7.02
CA ASP A 265 -6.28 -1.57 -7.57
C ASP A 265 -4.88 -1.04 -7.25
N ASP A 266 -4.75 -0.25 -6.19
CA ASP A 266 -3.50 0.28 -5.68
C ASP A 266 -2.88 -0.58 -4.55
N PRO A 267 -1.54 -0.61 -4.42
CA PRO A 267 -0.56 -0.02 -5.33
C PRO A 267 -0.23 -0.95 -6.52
N GLN A 268 -0.32 -0.46 -7.77
CA GLN A 268 0.12 -1.22 -8.95
C GLN A 268 1.63 -1.11 -9.18
N ASN A 269 2.23 -2.16 -9.76
CA ASN A 269 3.65 -2.21 -10.12
C ASN A 269 4.59 -1.93 -8.93
N PHE A 270 4.17 -2.30 -7.71
CA PHE A 270 4.97 -2.20 -6.50
C PHE A 270 6.01 -3.32 -6.42
N SER A 271 7.27 -2.96 -6.16
CA SER A 271 8.38 -3.90 -5.97
C SER A 271 8.65 -4.14 -4.49
N LEU A 272 8.19 -5.29 -3.98
CA LEU A 272 8.47 -5.71 -2.60
C LEU A 272 9.96 -5.88 -2.33
N SER A 273 10.73 -6.34 -3.33
CA SER A 273 12.18 -6.52 -3.20
C SER A 273 12.92 -5.20 -3.06
N GLU A 274 12.56 -4.18 -3.85
CA GLU A 274 13.20 -2.86 -3.77
C GLU A 274 12.87 -2.17 -2.46
N TRP A 275 11.61 -2.24 -2.02
CA TRP A 275 11.23 -1.69 -0.72
C TRP A 275 11.92 -2.41 0.44
N SER A 276 11.99 -3.75 0.40
CA SER A 276 12.73 -4.54 1.38
C SER A 276 14.21 -4.18 1.41
N ALA A 277 14.83 -3.89 0.26
CA ALA A 277 16.22 -3.46 0.19
C ALA A 277 16.40 -2.06 0.79
N ALA A 278 15.46 -1.12 0.55
CA ALA A 278 15.47 0.20 1.18
C ALA A 278 15.35 0.10 2.71
N LEU A 279 14.45 -0.76 3.22
CA LEU A 279 14.31 -1.04 4.64
C LEU A 279 15.61 -1.59 5.26
N PHE A 280 16.24 -2.55 4.59
CA PHE A 280 17.51 -3.13 5.04
C PHE A 280 18.61 -2.06 5.15
N ARG A 281 18.79 -1.23 4.11
CA ARG A 281 19.80 -0.15 4.11
C ARG A 281 19.55 0.85 5.24
N LEU A 282 18.30 1.29 5.41
CA LEU A 282 17.96 2.27 6.43
C LEU A 282 18.10 1.70 7.85
N HIS A 283 17.65 0.46 8.07
CA HIS A 283 17.84 -0.22 9.36
C HIS A 283 19.32 -0.36 9.71
N ALA A 284 20.17 -0.76 8.75
CA ALA A 284 21.62 -0.83 8.95
C ALA A 284 22.21 0.55 9.31
N ALA A 285 21.82 1.61 8.62
CA ALA A 285 22.28 2.98 8.92
C ALA A 285 21.85 3.46 10.32
N LEU A 286 20.64 3.10 10.74
CA LEU A 286 20.14 3.42 12.08
C LEU A 286 20.92 2.66 13.17
N ARG A 287 21.41 1.45 12.91
CA ARG A 287 22.23 0.68 13.85
C ARG A 287 23.70 1.06 13.87
N GLN A 288 24.29 1.44 12.73
CA GLN A 288 25.74 1.69 12.66
C GLN A 288 26.22 2.91 13.45
N ALA A 289 25.41 3.95 13.64
CA ALA A 289 25.86 5.06 14.48
C ALA A 289 25.86 4.77 15.99
N ASP A 290 25.57 3.53 16.41
CA ASP A 290 25.81 3.07 17.79
C ASP A 290 27.28 2.66 18.02
N THR A 291 28.07 2.38 16.98
CA THR A 291 29.47 1.94 17.10
C THR A 291 30.49 3.08 16.95
N GLY A 292 30.03 4.33 16.93
CA GLY A 292 30.85 5.53 16.72
C GLY A 292 31.13 6.36 17.99
N GLN A 293 30.90 5.80 19.18
CA GLN A 293 31.32 6.37 20.46
C GLN A 293 32.41 5.52 21.10
#